data_AF-A0A821TQW3-F1
#
_entry.id   AF-A0A821TQW3-F1
#
_cell.length_a   1.000
_cell.length_b   1.000
_cell.length_c   1.000
_cell.angle_alpha   90.00
_cell.angle_beta   90.00
_cell.angle_gamma   90.00
#
_symmetry.space_group_name_H-M   'P 1'
#
loop_
_entity.id
_entity.type
_entity.pdbx_description
1 polymer ?
#
loop_
_entity_poly.entity_id
_entity_poly.type
_entity_poly.pdbx_seq_one_letter_code
_entity_poly.pdbx_strand_id
1 'polypeptide(L)'
;MNLNIESQNEVTENSEQTDPMIVLEEALTLCKFGKFHLRLLFASFCAIMATISVVTTSSFILPIAECDLNMDMMLKGWLNSMPFV
;
A
#
# COMPACT_ATOMS: atom_id res chain seq x y z
N MET A 1 6.91 44.89 39.29
CA MET A 1 8.30 44.63 38.88
C MET A 1 8.65 43.23 39.39
N ASN A 2 8.83 42.18 38.60
CA ASN A 2 9.12 42.11 37.17
C ASN A 2 8.59 40.80 36.56
N LEU A 3 8.32 40.93 35.26
CA LEU A 3 8.01 39.92 34.27
C LEU A 3 9.23 39.04 33.93
N ASN A 4 8.94 37.78 33.58
CA ASN A 4 9.48 37.04 32.43
C ASN A 4 10.89 36.41 32.55
N ILE A 5 11.00 35.14 32.15
CA ILE A 5 11.76 34.66 30.96
C ILE A 5 12.10 33.16 31.11
N GLU A 6 11.58 32.38 30.16
CA GLU A 6 12.11 31.13 29.55
C GLU A 6 12.38 29.89 30.43
N SER A 7 11.65 28.80 30.14
CA SER A 7 12.11 27.76 29.21
C SER A 7 13.24 26.89 29.80
N GLN A 8 12.85 25.84 30.51
CA GLN A 8 13.37 24.47 30.36
C GLN A 8 12.24 23.59 30.90
N ASN A 9 11.49 22.90 30.06
CA ASN A 9 11.83 21.54 29.65
C ASN A 9 12.07 20.63 30.86
N GLU A 10 10.99 20.05 31.39
CA GLU A 10 11.04 18.83 32.20
C GLU A 10 9.65 18.18 32.20
N VAL A 11 9.13 17.89 31.01
CA VAL A 11 8.23 16.73 30.84
C VAL A 11 9.09 15.64 30.26
N THR A 12 9.96 15.09 31.09
CA THR A 12 10.58 13.79 30.85
C THR A 12 10.61 13.10 32.19
N GLU A 13 9.61 12.25 32.43
CA GLU A 13 9.73 10.93 33.07
C GLU A 13 8.36 10.50 33.61
N ASN A 14 7.62 9.76 32.79
CA ASN A 14 6.84 8.65 33.32
C ASN A 14 6.91 7.46 32.34
N SER A 15 7.91 6.62 32.58
CA SER A 15 8.01 5.29 31.98
C SER A 15 6.98 4.38 32.67
N GLU A 16 5.74 4.39 32.20
CA GLU A 16 4.76 3.34 32.52
C GLU A 16 4.04 2.95 31.24
N GLN A 17 4.35 1.73 30.76
CA GLN A 17 3.59 0.91 29.82
C GLN A 17 2.49 1.68 29.06
N THR A 18 2.89 2.49 28.08
CA THR A 18 1.92 3.06 27.16
C THR A 18 1.45 1.90 26.30
N ASP A 19 0.18 1.51 26.45
CA ASP A 19 -0.43 0.51 25.58
C ASP A 19 -0.03 0.85 24.13
N PRO A 20 0.56 -0.10 23.38
CA PRO A 20 1.12 0.18 22.06
C PRO A 20 0.06 0.77 21.12
N MET A 21 -1.20 0.49 21.41
CA MET A 21 -2.37 1.06 20.74
C MET A 21 -2.46 2.59 20.94
N ILE A 22 -2.23 3.12 22.15
CA ILE A 22 -2.35 4.55 22.44
C ILE A 22 -1.22 5.34 21.78
N VAL A 23 0.01 4.80 21.80
CA VAL A 23 1.17 5.38 21.08
C VAL A 23 0.92 5.41 19.58
N LEU A 24 0.32 4.34 19.03
CA LEU A 24 -0.03 4.26 17.62
C LEU A 24 -1.10 5.30 17.25
N GLU A 25 -2.13 5.45 18.07
CA GLU A 25 -3.21 6.41 17.85
C GLU A 25 -2.72 7.86 17.91
N GLU A 26 -1.83 8.19 18.86
CA GLU A 26 -1.20 9.51 18.96
C GLU A 26 -0.28 9.78 17.76
N ALA A 27 0.56 8.81 17.37
CA ALA A 27 1.40 8.90 16.19
C ALA A 27 0.58 9.09 14.91
N LEU A 28 -0.56 8.39 14.76
CA LEU A 28 -1.45 8.49 13.60
C LEU A 28 -2.17 9.85 13.56
N THR A 29 -2.51 10.39 14.72
CA THR A 29 -3.10 11.74 14.87
C THR A 29 -2.10 12.84 14.52
N LEU A 30 -0.83 12.69 14.92
CA LEU A 30 0.28 13.59 14.58
C LEU A 30 0.71 13.47 13.11
N CYS A 31 0.68 12.26 12.55
CA CYS A 31 0.94 12.00 11.12
C CYS A 31 -0.16 12.51 10.19
N LYS A 32 -1.21 13.17 10.73
CA LYS A 32 -2.26 13.95 10.07
C LYS A 32 -2.28 13.75 8.55
N PHE A 33 -3.12 12.84 8.05
CA PHE A 33 -3.23 12.39 6.64
C PHE A 33 -2.73 13.42 5.60
N GLY A 34 -1.42 13.44 5.37
CA GLY A 34 -0.80 14.42 4.48
C GLY A 34 -0.95 14.01 3.01
N LYS A 35 -0.56 14.91 2.10
CA LYS A 35 -0.48 14.60 0.65
C LYS A 35 0.42 13.40 0.32
N PHE A 36 1.30 12.99 1.24
CA PHE A 36 2.11 11.79 1.07
C PHE A 36 1.28 10.50 1.19
N HIS A 37 0.45 10.36 2.23
CA HIS A 37 -0.43 9.20 2.38
C HIS A 37 -1.46 9.09 1.25
N LEU A 38 -2.01 10.22 0.80
CA LEU A 38 -2.93 10.21 -0.34
C LEU A 38 -2.23 9.79 -1.64
N ARG A 39 -0.97 10.21 -1.85
CA ARG A 39 -0.16 9.75 -2.98
C ARG A 39 0.20 8.27 -2.87
N LEU A 40 0.51 7.79 -1.67
CA LEU A 40 0.79 6.37 -1.42
C LEU A 40 -0.43 5.50 -1.69
N LEU A 41 -1.62 5.94 -1.24
CA LEU A 41 -2.89 5.28 -1.51
C LEU A 41 -3.20 5.24 -3.02
N PHE A 42 -2.95 6.34 -3.72
CA PHE A 42 -3.16 6.38 -5.17
C PHE A 42 -2.19 5.47 -5.92
N ALA A 43 -0.92 5.45 -5.50
CA ALA A 43 0.09 4.57 -6.08
C ALA A 43 -0.24 3.09 -5.86
N SER A 44 -0.66 2.69 -4.65
CA SER A 44 -1.07 1.32 -4.36
C SER A 44 -2.33 0.94 -5.14
N PHE A 45 -3.29 1.85 -5.27
CA PHE A 45 -4.48 1.65 -6.08
C PHE A 45 -4.12 1.44 -7.56
N CYS A 46 -3.26 2.28 -8.14
CA CYS A 46 -2.78 2.11 -9.51
C CYS A 46 -2.04 0.77 -9.71
N ALA A 47 -1.21 0.36 -8.76
CA ALA A 47 -0.51 -0.93 -8.82
C ALA A 47 -1.51 -2.10 -8.89
N ILE A 48 -2.53 -2.09 -8.02
CA ILE A 48 -3.58 -3.13 -8.01
C ILE A 48 -4.36 -3.12 -9.33
N MET A 49 -4.73 -1.94 -9.85
CA MET A 49 -5.44 -1.82 -11.13
C MET A 49 -4.62 -2.33 -12.32
N ALA A 50 -3.30 -2.11 -12.31
CA ALA A 50 -2.40 -2.63 -13.34
C ALA A 50 -2.35 -4.16 -13.32
N THR A 51 -2.24 -4.78 -12.14
CA THR A 51 -2.25 -6.24 -11.99
C THR A 51 -3.56 -6.86 -12.47
N ILE A 52 -4.70 -6.24 -12.11
CA ILE A 52 -6.02 -6.71 -12.57
C ILE A 52 -6.15 -6.57 -14.08
N SER A 53 -5.66 -5.46 -14.66
CA SER A 53 -5.68 -5.28 -16.12
C SER A 53 -4.85 -6.35 -16.83
N VAL A 54 -3.66 -6.68 -16.33
CA VAL A 54 -2.81 -7.76 -16.88
C VAL A 54 -3.52 -9.10 -16.88
N VAL A 55 -4.11 -9.51 -15.75
CA VAL A 55 -4.84 -10.79 -15.62
C VAL A 55 -6.10 -10.83 -16.48
N THR A 56 -6.78 -9.70 -16.58
CA THR A 56 -8.01 -9.58 -17.37
C THR A 56 -7.68 -9.64 -18.86
N THR A 57 -6.67 -8.90 -19.30
CA THR A 57 -6.22 -8.88 -20.69
C THR A 57 -5.62 -10.22 -21.11
N SER A 58 -4.85 -10.91 -20.26
CA SER A 58 -4.36 -12.26 -20.57
C SER A 58 -5.51 -13.25 -20.78
N SER A 59 -6.57 -13.16 -19.98
CA SER A 59 -7.77 -14.00 -20.08
C SER A 59 -8.59 -13.73 -21.34
N PHE A 60 -8.59 -12.49 -21.86
CA PHE A 60 -9.27 -12.13 -23.10
C PHE A 60 -8.44 -12.38 -24.36
N ILE A 61 -7.12 -12.24 -24.29
CA ILE A 61 -6.21 -12.48 -25.42
C ILE A 61 -6.01 -13.96 -25.70
N LEU A 62 -6.02 -14.81 -24.67
CA LEU A 62 -5.86 -16.25 -24.81
C LEU A 62 -6.88 -16.92 -25.75
N PRO A 63 -8.21 -16.68 -25.61
CA PRO A 63 -9.23 -17.32 -26.46
C PRO A 63 -9.15 -16.91 -27.94
N ILE A 64 -8.75 -15.65 -28.22
CA ILE A 64 -8.58 -15.16 -29.60
C ILE A 64 -7.31 -15.74 -30.24
N ALA A 65 -6.25 -15.93 -29.47
CA ALA A 65 -5.01 -16.58 -29.92
C ALA A 65 -5.16 -18.11 -30.10
N GLU A 66 -6.21 -18.75 -29.58
CA GLU A 66 -6.47 -20.19 -29.83
C GLU A 66 -6.74 -20.47 -31.30
N CYS A 67 -7.43 -19.54 -31.97
CA CYS A 67 -7.75 -19.64 -33.38
C CYS A 67 -6.51 -19.45 -34.26
N ASP A 68 -5.53 -18.66 -33.79
CA ASP A 68 -4.28 -18.37 -34.49
C ASP A 68 -3.19 -19.43 -34.25
N LEU A 69 -3.06 -19.92 -33.01
CA LEU A 69 -1.87 -20.66 -32.57
C LEU A 69 -2.09 -22.17 -32.34
N ASN A 70 -3.31 -22.71 -32.48
CA ASN A 70 -3.63 -24.15 -32.34
C ASN A 70 -2.95 -24.82 -31.11
N MET A 71 -2.95 -24.14 -29.95
CA MET A 71 -2.19 -24.59 -28.78
C MET A 71 -2.94 -25.58 -27.88
N ASP A 72 -2.18 -26.58 -27.42
CA ASP A 72 -2.56 -27.57 -26.41
C ASP A 72 -2.98 -26.92 -25.07
N MET A 73 -3.97 -27.51 -24.38
CA MET A 73 -4.57 -26.95 -23.16
C MET A 73 -3.56 -26.70 -22.03
N MET A 74 -2.47 -27.46 -21.98
CA MET A 74 -1.43 -27.32 -20.94
C MET A 74 -0.68 -25.98 -21.04
N LEU A 75 -0.47 -25.47 -22.26
CA LEU A 75 0.28 -24.23 -22.48
C LEU A 75 -0.55 -22.98 -22.12
N LYS A 76 -1.87 -23.07 -22.16
CA LYS A 76 -2.77 -22.03 -21.63
C LYS A 76 -2.63 -21.88 -20.12
N GLY A 77 -2.53 -23.00 -19.40
CA GLY A 77 -2.30 -23.01 -17.96
C GLY A 77 -0.98 -22.32 -17.59
N TRP A 78 0.07 -22.57 -18.37
CA TRP A 78 1.37 -21.92 -18.18
C TRP A 78 1.31 -20.41 -18.45
N LEU A 79 0.66 -19.99 -19.55
CA LEU A 79 0.57 -18.56 -19.90
C LEU A 79 -0.27 -17.75 -18.90
N ASN A 80 -1.31 -18.35 -18.31
CA ASN A 80 -2.08 -17.71 -17.24
C ASN A 80 -1.32 -17.67 -15.90
N SER A 81 -0.27 -18.47 -15.77
CA SER A 81 0.60 -18.51 -14.58
C SER A 81 1.79 -17.54 -14.67
N MET A 82 2.19 -17.12 -15.88
CA MET A 82 3.26 -16.14 -16.11
C MET A 82 3.14 -14.85 -15.27
N PRO A 83 1.95 -14.26 -15.04
CA PRO A 83 1.83 -13.04 -14.23
C PRO A 83 2.06 -13.26 -12.73
N PHE A 84 2.11 -14.52 -12.27
CA PHE A 84 2.20 -14.89 -10.86
C PHE A 84 3.59 -15.45 -10.47
N VAL A 85 4.53 -15.58 -11.41
CA VAL A 85 5.93 -16.00 -11.19
C VAL A 85 6.87 -14.80 -11.26
#